data_AF-A0A920W9W7-F1
#
_entry.id   AF-A0A920W9W7-F1
#
_cell.length_a   1.000
_cell.length_b   1.000
_cell.length_c   1.000
_cell.angle_alpha   90.00
_cell.angle_beta   90.00
_cell.angle_gamma   90.00
#
_symmetry.space_group_name_H-M   'P 1'
#
loop_
_entity.id
_entity.type
_entity.pdbx_description
1 polymer ?
#
loop_
_entity_poly.entity_id
_entity_poly.type
_entity_poly.pdbx_seq_one_letter_code
_entity_poly.pdbx_strand_id
1 'polypeptide(L)'
;MTSISGSACCAASRDTTNSYLKSGNQRAHKPISGQETPKDMAFIQGGTFIMGNDSKSGYSGDGEGPSREVGLNSFFIDTYSVTNEQFLSFIRDTSYVTEAEQYGWSFVFHSLISRSVAKSVSQHRKKHLGGGWFEKPIGAILKVRDRI
;
A
#
# COMPACT_ATOMS: atom_id res chain seq x y z
N MET A 1 22.14 22.87 30.35
CA MET A 1 21.07 22.78 29.34
C MET A 1 21.75 22.70 27.98
N THR A 2 21.93 21.50 27.46
CA THR A 2 22.61 21.27 26.18
C THR A 2 21.66 20.41 25.35
N SER A 3 21.01 21.04 24.37
CA SER A 3 20.09 20.39 23.43
C SER A 3 20.89 19.60 22.41
N ILE A 4 20.75 18.27 22.44
CA ILE A 4 21.26 17.38 21.39
C ILE A 4 20.21 17.36 20.29
N SER A 5 20.50 18.04 19.18
CA SER A 5 19.73 17.91 17.94
C SER A 5 20.02 16.53 17.33
N GLY A 6 19.13 15.58 17.55
CA GLY A 6 19.17 14.27 16.92
C GLY A 6 18.55 14.34 15.53
N SER A 7 19.37 14.42 14.49
CA SER A 7 18.93 14.07 13.14
C SER A 7 19.00 12.56 13.00
N ALA A 8 17.85 11.89 12.86
CA ALA A 8 17.79 10.46 12.59
C ALA A 8 18.20 10.20 11.14
N CYS A 9 19.31 9.48 10.94
CA CYS A 9 19.92 9.18 9.63
C CYS A 9 19.03 8.45 8.62
N CYS A 10 17.79 8.06 8.96
CA CYS A 10 16.88 7.32 8.06
C CYS A 10 15.47 7.91 7.97
N ALA A 11 15.24 9.14 8.45
CA ALA A 11 13.96 9.81 8.23
C ALA A 11 13.97 10.54 6.87
N ALA A 12 12.92 10.37 6.05
CA ALA A 12 12.76 11.14 4.82
C ALA A 12 12.66 12.63 5.18
N SER A 13 13.70 13.41 4.85
CA SER A 13 13.68 14.86 4.98
C SER A 13 12.77 15.42 3.88
N ARG A 14 11.57 15.86 4.26
CA ARG A 14 10.79 16.77 3.42
C ARG A 14 11.30 18.17 3.71
N ASP A 15 12.15 18.70 2.82
CA ASP A 15 12.41 20.13 2.77
C ASP A 15 11.06 20.85 2.70
N THR A 16 10.78 21.63 3.74
CA THR A 16 9.63 22.54 3.81
C THR A 16 9.79 23.62 2.75
N THR A 17 9.39 23.31 1.51
CA THR A 17 9.21 24.30 0.45
C THR A 17 7.83 24.94 0.62
N ASN A 18 7.75 25.80 1.64
CA ASN A 18 6.62 26.69 1.90
C ASN A 18 6.55 27.86 0.90
N SER A 19 6.76 27.58 -0.40
CA SER A 19 6.83 28.59 -1.47
C SER A 19 5.81 28.36 -2.60
N TYR A 20 5.00 27.30 -2.56
CA TYR A 20 3.96 27.05 -3.57
C TYR A 20 2.57 27.60 -3.22
N LEU A 21 2.38 28.25 -2.07
CA LEU A 21 1.09 28.83 -1.67
C LEU A 21 0.84 30.28 -2.12
N LYS A 22 1.59 30.80 -3.09
CA LYS A 22 1.29 32.11 -3.70
C LYS A 22 1.58 32.13 -5.19
N SER A 23 0.61 31.71 -6.00
CA SER A 23 0.18 32.47 -7.19
C SER A 23 -1.04 31.81 -7.81
N GLY A 24 -2.15 32.55 -7.84
CA GLY A 24 -3.33 32.15 -8.57
C GLY A 24 -3.03 32.00 -10.06
N ASN A 25 -3.22 30.79 -10.57
CA ASN A 25 -3.70 30.55 -11.92
C ASN A 25 -4.23 29.12 -11.97
N GLN A 26 -5.54 28.99 -11.77
CA GLN A 26 -6.32 27.80 -12.14
C GLN A 26 -6.31 27.68 -13.66
N ARG A 27 -5.16 27.35 -14.26
CA ARG A 27 -5.15 26.80 -15.62
C ARG A 27 -5.65 25.39 -15.46
N ALA A 28 -6.92 25.18 -15.78
CA ALA A 28 -7.46 23.85 -16.00
C ALA A 28 -6.46 23.10 -16.89
N HIS A 29 -5.76 22.13 -16.33
CA HIS A 29 -4.98 21.20 -17.12
C HIS A 29 -5.99 20.46 -17.98
N LYS A 30 -6.13 20.92 -19.23
CA LYS A 30 -6.83 20.21 -20.28
C LYS A 30 -6.26 18.78 -20.25
N PRO A 31 -7.09 17.71 -20.32
CA PRO A 31 -6.56 16.37 -20.52
C PRO A 31 -5.52 16.43 -21.62
N ILE A 32 -4.39 15.73 -21.45
CA ILE A 32 -3.34 15.65 -22.47
C ILE A 32 -4.05 15.23 -23.76
N SER A 33 -4.26 16.19 -24.66
CA SER A 33 -5.12 16.05 -25.82
C SER A 33 -4.49 15.00 -26.71
N GLY A 34 -5.09 13.81 -26.79
CA GLY A 34 -4.64 12.72 -27.66
C GLY A 34 -4.13 11.45 -26.96
N GLN A 35 -4.19 11.35 -25.63
CA GLN A 35 -4.00 10.05 -24.97
C GLN A 35 -5.35 9.37 -24.78
N GLU A 36 -5.56 8.25 -25.48
CA GLU A 36 -6.67 7.36 -25.15
C GLU A 36 -6.46 6.83 -23.73
N THR A 37 -7.51 6.85 -22.93
CA THR A 37 -7.49 6.25 -21.60
C THR A 37 -7.13 4.77 -21.76
N PRO A 38 -6.06 4.28 -21.11
CA PRO A 38 -5.75 2.86 -21.13
C PRO A 38 -6.97 2.05 -20.68
N LYS A 39 -7.13 0.86 -21.26
CA LYS A 39 -8.25 -0.02 -20.93
C LYS A 39 -8.31 -0.26 -19.42
N ASP A 40 -9.52 -0.20 -18.85
CA ASP A 40 -9.80 -0.44 -17.43
C ASP A 40 -9.11 0.54 -16.45
N MET A 41 -8.68 1.71 -16.94
CA MET A 41 -8.19 2.82 -16.12
C MET A 41 -9.14 4.02 -16.17
N ALA A 42 -9.14 4.83 -15.11
CA ALA A 42 -9.82 6.11 -15.05
C ALA A 42 -8.79 7.25 -15.11
N PHE A 43 -9.05 8.26 -15.94
CA PHE A 43 -8.31 9.52 -15.91
C PHE A 43 -8.82 10.40 -14.77
N ILE A 44 -7.95 10.73 -13.82
CA ILE A 44 -8.23 11.66 -12.73
C ILE A 44 -7.57 12.98 -13.04
N GLN A 45 -8.39 14.02 -13.20
CA GLN A 45 -7.87 15.37 -13.39
C GLN A 45 -7.18 15.84 -12.11
N GLY A 46 -5.98 16.41 -12.26
CA GLY A 46 -5.22 16.98 -11.17
C GLY A 46 -5.97 18.12 -10.50
N GLY A 47 -5.66 18.32 -9.21
CA GLY A 47 -6.34 19.29 -8.37
C GLY A 47 -5.86 19.20 -6.94
N THR A 48 -6.55 19.94 -6.08
CA THR A 48 -6.26 20.01 -4.66
C THR A 48 -7.42 19.41 -3.87
N PHE A 49 -7.12 18.65 -2.83
CA PHE A 49 -8.10 18.08 -1.91
C PHE A 49 -7.54 17.99 -0.50
N ILE A 50 -8.41 17.74 0.47
CA ILE A 50 -8.04 17.49 1.87
C ILE A 50 -7.79 15.99 2.04
N MET A 51 -6.55 15.62 2.36
CA MET A 51 -6.13 14.24 2.62
C MET A 51 -5.98 14.01 4.13
N GLY A 52 -6.42 12.84 4.58
CA GLY A 52 -6.33 12.43 5.98
C GLY A 52 -7.63 12.68 6.74
N ASN A 53 -7.57 12.50 8.05
CA ASN A 53 -8.74 12.60 8.93
C ASN A 53 -8.34 13.24 10.26
N ASP A 54 -9.14 14.20 10.75
CA ASP A 54 -8.97 14.83 12.07
C ASP A 54 -9.79 14.15 13.18
N SER A 55 -10.54 13.10 12.83
CA SER A 55 -11.30 12.35 13.82
C SER A 55 -10.37 11.74 14.86
N LYS A 56 -10.82 11.80 16.12
CA LYS A 56 -10.19 11.06 17.22
C LYS A 56 -10.55 9.57 17.20
N SER A 57 -11.45 9.16 16.31
CA SER A 57 -11.75 7.75 16.05
C SER A 57 -10.72 7.18 15.09
N GLY A 58 -9.88 6.28 15.57
CA GLY A 58 -8.80 5.66 14.80
C GLY A 58 -7.67 5.25 15.73
N TYR A 59 -6.79 4.38 15.27
CA TYR A 59 -5.57 4.07 16.01
C TYR A 59 -4.55 5.17 15.76
N SER A 60 -4.11 5.86 16.81
CA SER A 60 -3.16 6.98 16.70
C SER A 60 -1.81 6.58 16.10
N GLY A 61 -1.46 5.29 16.16
CA GLY A 61 -0.25 4.73 15.55
C GLY A 61 -0.28 4.65 14.02
N ASP A 62 -1.46 4.72 13.39
CA ASP A 62 -1.61 4.53 11.95
C ASP A 62 -1.32 5.80 11.13
N GLY A 63 -1.26 6.97 11.79
CA GLY A 63 -0.87 8.23 11.15
C GLY A 63 -1.88 8.75 10.11
N GLU A 64 -3.17 8.45 10.27
CA GLU A 64 -4.24 8.90 9.37
C GLU A 64 -4.44 10.42 9.35
N GLY A 65 -4.15 11.09 10.46
CA GLY A 65 -4.26 12.53 10.64
C GLY A 65 -2.90 13.25 10.76
N PRO A 66 -2.92 14.59 10.90
CA PRO A 66 -4.09 15.45 10.70
C PRO A 66 -4.46 15.55 9.22
N SER A 67 -5.68 16.03 8.96
CA SER A 67 -6.10 16.42 7.63
C SER A 67 -5.20 17.55 7.12
N ARG A 68 -4.81 17.48 5.85
CA ARG A 68 -3.96 18.50 5.21
C ARG A 68 -4.33 18.65 3.75
N GLU A 69 -4.11 19.86 3.24
CA GLU A 69 -4.28 20.13 1.81
C GLU A 69 -3.16 19.47 1.00
N VAL A 70 -3.54 18.72 -0.04
CA VAL A 70 -2.62 18.04 -0.95
C VAL A 70 -3.00 18.37 -2.39
N GLY A 71 -2.02 18.84 -3.17
CA GLY A 71 -2.14 19.01 -4.62
C GLY A 71 -1.52 17.84 -5.36
N LEU A 72 -2.23 17.31 -6.37
CA LEU A 72 -1.73 16.27 -7.28
C LEU A 72 -1.88 16.71 -8.73
N ASN A 73 -0.91 16.31 -9.57
CA ASN A 73 -1.05 16.41 -11.02
C ASN A 73 -2.08 15.40 -11.52
N SER A 74 -2.57 15.55 -12.76
CA SER A 74 -3.45 14.55 -13.38
C SER A 74 -2.74 13.20 -13.54
N PHE A 75 -3.48 12.11 -13.36
CA PHE A 75 -2.95 10.74 -13.45
C PHE A 75 -4.03 9.75 -13.89
N PHE A 76 -3.61 8.53 -14.26
CA PHE A 76 -4.52 7.41 -14.47
C PHE A 76 -4.45 6.45 -13.28
N ILE A 77 -5.57 5.82 -12.93
CA ILE A 77 -5.63 4.78 -11.90
C ILE A 77 -6.49 3.62 -12.40
N ASP A 78 -6.11 2.37 -12.08
CA ASP A 78 -6.92 1.20 -12.40
C ASP A 78 -8.30 1.30 -11.72
N THR A 79 -9.36 0.95 -12.44
CA THR A 79 -10.72 0.93 -11.88
C THR A 79 -10.97 -0.27 -10.97
N TYR A 80 -10.11 -1.29 -11.05
CA TYR A 80 -10.15 -2.52 -10.26
C TYR A 80 -8.77 -2.85 -9.70
N SER A 81 -8.72 -3.61 -8.61
CA SER A 81 -7.45 -4.20 -8.17
C SER A 81 -6.96 -5.26 -9.15
N VAL A 82 -5.64 -5.46 -9.21
CA VAL A 82 -5.02 -6.48 -10.07
C VAL A 82 -5.57 -7.86 -9.72
N THR A 83 -6.12 -8.56 -10.72
CA THR A 83 -6.74 -9.87 -10.55
C THR A 83 -5.70 -11.00 -10.59
N ASN A 84 -6.09 -12.20 -10.12
CA ASN A 84 -5.25 -13.40 -10.23
C ASN A 84 -4.91 -13.73 -11.69
N GLU A 85 -5.84 -13.53 -12.62
CA GLU A 85 -5.63 -13.80 -14.05
C GLU A 85 -4.62 -12.84 -14.67
N GLN A 86 -4.74 -11.53 -14.36
CA GLN A 86 -3.79 -10.51 -14.81
C GLN A 86 -2.39 -10.79 -14.25
N PHE A 87 -2.28 -11.09 -12.95
CA PHE A 87 -0.99 -11.40 -12.33
C PHE A 87 -0.38 -12.71 -12.87
N LEU A 88 -1.21 -13.71 -13.21
CA LEU A 88 -0.75 -14.93 -13.85
C LEU A 88 -0.20 -14.67 -15.26
N SER A 89 -0.85 -13.80 -16.06
CA SER A 89 -0.31 -13.39 -17.36
C SER A 89 1.06 -12.75 -17.19
N PHE A 90 1.20 -11.80 -16.25
CA PHE A 90 2.47 -11.18 -15.92
C PHE A 90 3.57 -12.19 -15.59
N ILE A 91 3.27 -13.21 -14.77
CA ILE A 91 4.24 -14.27 -14.44
C ILE A 91 4.62 -15.09 -15.68
N ARG A 92 3.66 -15.43 -16.55
CA ARG A 92 3.95 -16.19 -17.78
C ARG A 92 4.87 -15.41 -18.72
N ASP A 93 4.66 -14.11 -18.80
CA ASP A 93 5.41 -13.24 -19.72
C ASP A 93 6.82 -12.92 -19.19
N THR A 94 7.01 -12.86 -17.87
CA THR A 94 8.26 -12.39 -17.25
C THR A 94 9.03 -13.45 -16.48
N SER A 95 8.43 -14.62 -16.23
CA SER A 95 8.94 -15.65 -15.31
C SER A 95 9.23 -15.13 -13.89
N TYR A 96 8.47 -14.13 -13.42
CA TYR A 96 8.65 -13.52 -12.11
C TYR A 96 8.41 -14.49 -10.95
N VAL A 97 9.24 -14.42 -9.90
CA VAL A 97 9.14 -15.21 -8.66
C VAL A 97 8.89 -14.27 -7.49
N THR A 98 7.76 -14.45 -6.80
CA THR A 98 7.35 -13.57 -5.69
C THR A 98 8.23 -13.74 -4.45
N GLU A 99 8.30 -12.73 -3.59
CA GLU A 99 9.01 -12.84 -2.30
C GLU A 99 8.47 -13.99 -1.43
N ALA A 100 7.15 -14.23 -1.44
CA ALA A 100 6.54 -15.35 -0.73
C ALA A 100 7.08 -16.72 -1.21
N GLU A 101 7.35 -16.85 -2.51
CA GLU A 101 7.97 -18.06 -3.07
C GLU A 101 9.46 -18.14 -2.75
N GLN A 102 10.17 -17.02 -2.76
CA GLN A 102 11.60 -16.98 -2.39
C GLN A 102 11.82 -17.32 -0.92
N TYR A 103 10.99 -16.79 -0.03
CA TYR A 103 11.03 -17.11 1.40
C TYR A 103 10.40 -18.47 1.72
N GLY A 104 9.53 -18.98 0.85
CA GLY A 104 8.83 -20.25 1.03
C GLY A 104 7.65 -20.20 2.01
N TRP A 105 7.14 -19.00 2.34
CA TRP A 105 5.97 -18.81 3.19
C TRP A 105 5.31 -17.45 2.97
N SER A 106 4.03 -17.34 3.33
CA SER A 106 3.31 -16.08 3.49
C SER A 106 2.26 -16.21 4.59
N PHE A 107 1.58 -15.12 4.94
CA PHE A 107 0.52 -15.14 5.94
C PHE A 107 -0.78 -15.71 5.37
N VAL A 108 -1.43 -16.58 6.14
CA VAL A 108 -2.77 -17.12 5.86
C VAL A 108 -3.65 -16.89 7.09
N PHE A 109 -4.88 -16.45 6.88
CA PHE A 109 -5.82 -16.27 7.99
C PHE A 109 -6.20 -17.62 8.59
N HIS A 110 -6.16 -17.76 9.91
CA HIS A 110 -6.28 -19.05 10.61
C HIS A 110 -7.56 -19.83 10.24
N SER A 111 -8.67 -19.14 9.94
CA SER A 111 -9.94 -19.77 9.59
C SER A 111 -9.95 -20.40 8.19
N LEU A 112 -8.99 -20.05 7.33
CA LEU A 112 -8.83 -20.60 5.99
C LEU A 112 -7.90 -21.82 5.95
N ILE A 113 -7.27 -22.14 7.09
CA ILE A 113 -6.36 -23.28 7.21
C ILE A 113 -7.17 -24.54 7.51
N SER A 114 -6.90 -25.62 6.78
CA SER A 114 -7.54 -26.91 7.05
C SER A 114 -7.18 -27.43 8.44
N ARG A 115 -8.07 -28.20 9.07
CA ARG A 115 -7.82 -28.78 10.41
C ARG A 115 -6.54 -29.63 10.47
N SER A 116 -6.15 -30.27 9.38
CA SER A 116 -4.91 -31.05 9.32
C SER A 116 -3.67 -30.15 9.33
N VAL A 117 -3.66 -29.07 8.53
CA VAL A 117 -2.55 -28.12 8.47
C VAL A 117 -2.45 -27.30 9.76
N ALA A 118 -3.59 -26.92 10.35
CA ALA A 118 -3.62 -26.19 11.62
C ALA A 118 -2.93 -26.96 12.77
N LYS A 119 -2.98 -28.30 12.76
CA LYS A 119 -2.29 -29.13 13.76
C LYS A 119 -0.77 -29.16 13.58
N SER A 120 -0.28 -28.95 12.37
CA SER A 120 1.15 -28.98 12.06
C SER A 120 1.83 -27.61 12.12
N VAL A 121 1.06 -26.52 12.16
CA VAL A 121 1.60 -25.16 12.25
C VAL A 121 1.89 -24.82 13.71
N SER A 122 3.16 -24.55 14.02
CA SER A 122 3.54 -23.98 15.30
C SER A 122 3.10 -22.51 15.33
N GLN A 123 2.05 -22.20 16.10
CA GLN A 123 1.69 -20.81 16.37
C GLN A 123 2.89 -20.09 17.01
N HIS A 124 3.51 -19.19 16.28
CA HIS A 124 4.49 -18.28 16.88
C HIS A 124 3.72 -17.21 17.67
N ARG A 125 3.24 -17.58 18.86
CA ARG A 125 2.62 -16.67 19.82
C ARG A 125 3.70 -15.77 20.43
N LYS A 126 4.08 -14.70 19.73
CA LYS A 126 4.69 -13.56 20.43
C LYS A 126 3.57 -12.86 21.20
N LYS A 127 3.63 -12.98 22.52
CA LYS A 127 2.78 -12.23 23.46
C LYS A 127 3.22 -10.76 23.42
N HIS A 128 2.83 -10.02 22.39
CA HIS A 128 3.00 -8.57 22.35
C HIS A 128 1.67 -7.89 22.69
N LEU A 129 1.78 -6.89 23.55
CA LEU A 129 0.71 -6.03 24.05
C LEU A 129 0.13 -5.24 22.87
N GLY A 130 -1.08 -5.62 22.41
CA GLY A 130 -1.93 -4.80 21.54
C GLY A 130 -1.61 -4.85 20.04
N GLY A 131 -2.43 -5.57 19.28
CA GLY A 131 -2.58 -5.41 17.82
C GLY A 131 -2.30 -6.65 16.96
N GLY A 132 -3.36 -7.21 16.35
CA GLY A 132 -3.33 -8.08 15.15
C GLY A 132 -2.74 -9.51 15.27
N TRP A 133 -3.54 -10.53 14.95
CA TRP A 133 -3.14 -11.94 14.94
C TRP A 133 -2.73 -12.41 13.54
N PHE A 134 -1.46 -12.74 13.33
CA PHE A 134 -0.98 -13.36 12.09
C PHE A 134 -0.16 -14.62 12.43
N GLU A 135 -0.50 -15.75 11.81
CA GLU A 135 0.19 -17.03 12.01
C GLU A 135 1.25 -17.21 10.92
N LYS A 136 2.44 -17.71 11.28
CA LYS A 136 3.46 -18.15 10.32
C LYS A 136 3.19 -19.63 10.00
N PRO A 137 2.51 -19.98 8.90
CA PRO A 137 2.42 -21.37 8.51
C PRO A 137 3.81 -21.84 8.07
N ILE A 138 4.35 -22.83 8.77
CA ILE A 138 5.48 -23.59 8.24
C ILE A 138 4.93 -24.40 7.06
N GLY A 139 5.34 -24.04 5.84
CA GLY A 139 5.04 -24.81 4.62
C GLY A 139 3.73 -24.51 3.90
N ALA A 140 2.96 -23.48 4.26
CA ALA A 140 1.82 -23.08 3.42
C ALA A 140 2.28 -22.08 2.36
N ILE A 141 2.59 -22.61 1.17
CA ILE A 141 2.71 -21.82 -0.04
C ILE A 141 1.42 -22.07 -0.82
N LEU A 142 0.54 -21.07 -0.90
CA LEU A 142 -0.47 -21.03 -1.96
C LEU A 142 0.25 -20.47 -3.19
N LYS A 143 0.78 -21.34 -4.07
CA LYS A 143 1.38 -20.84 -5.32
C LYS A 143 0.29 -20.19 -6.15
N VAL A 144 0.66 -19.24 -7.00
CA VAL A 144 -0.30 -18.60 -7.94
C VAL A 144 -1.05 -19.67 -8.74
N ARG A 145 -0.35 -20.71 -9.19
CA ARG A 145 -0.93 -21.87 -9.90
C ARG A 145 -1.89 -22.73 -9.06
N ASP A 146 -1.86 -22.62 -7.73
CA ASP A 146 -2.71 -23.40 -6.82
C ASP A 146 -3.99 -22.59 -6.47
N ARG A 147 -4.23 -21.43 -7.10
CA ARG A 147 -5.33 -20.48 -6.85
C ARG A 147 -6.35 -20.36 -7.99
N ILE A 148 -6.24 -21.17 -9.04
CA ILE A 148 -7.18 -21.22 -10.18
C ILE A 148 -7.67 -22.65 -10.37
#